data_AF-A0A7X9C0X3-F1
#
_entry.id   AF-A0A7X9C0X3-F1
#
_cell.length_a   1.000
_cell.length_b   1.000
_cell.length_c   1.000
_cell.angle_alpha   90.00
_cell.angle_beta   90.00
_cell.angle_gamma   90.00
#
_symmetry.space_group_name_H-M   'P 1'
#
loop_
_entity.id
_entity.type
_entity.pdbx_description
1 polymer ?
#
loop_
_entity_poly.entity_id
_entity_poly.type
_entity_poly.pdbx_seq_one_letter_code
_entity_poly.pdbx_strand_id
1 'polypeptide(L)'
;MKKRAFSWKALNKEGEIIQGVWEVPQLTQVRKLLFAQGYYPLTITPRSQILFRVIENLRDFLKKGEYLKDWVYITRRLSMILQSGIPMLVALELLEKRSKNKGLKGWSEVKEEIKAGNQFSEAVKLFKPPPAPHVKAMLEAGEQGGKLPEVLAQIAEELEGDYKFRFKIRNAFAYPVFLLIFTFVLLIALNILAFPMFEEVFLSMGLDTPFLTQVIFQGFPLVLQGCSLLILGFLGYILFLRWREPSQWKWIMLEHFSKIPFWGQLIRLMDSMRFCRVLGILLDSGINILEALRLTRGAVLTISLRNMLQEMEETTRQGQP
;
A
#
# COMPACT_ATOMS: atom_id res chain seq x y z
N MET A 1 14.76 29.67 -11.01
CA MET A 1 13.45 30.02 -10.42
C MET A 1 12.58 28.76 -10.31
N LYS A 2 11.95 28.49 -9.15
CA LYS A 2 11.11 27.28 -8.93
C LYS A 2 9.87 27.31 -9.84
N LYS A 3 9.69 26.31 -10.70
CA LYS A 3 8.50 26.18 -11.56
C LYS A 3 7.27 25.83 -10.70
N ARG A 4 6.15 26.52 -10.92
CA ARG A 4 4.86 26.25 -10.24
C ARG A 4 3.85 25.75 -11.27
N ALA A 5 3.04 24.77 -10.91
CA ALA A 5 1.98 24.28 -11.78
C ALA A 5 0.77 25.20 -11.68
N PHE A 6 0.24 25.64 -12.82
CA PHE A 6 -0.99 26.42 -12.90
C PHE A 6 -2.00 25.66 -13.74
N SER A 7 -3.20 25.43 -13.19
CA SER A 7 -4.34 25.00 -13.99
C SER A 7 -5.02 26.21 -14.58
N TRP A 8 -5.35 26.12 -15.87
CA TRP A 8 -6.06 27.16 -16.57
C TRP A 8 -7.27 26.57 -17.31
N LYS A 9 -8.34 27.37 -17.37
CA LYS A 9 -9.47 27.18 -18.27
C LYS A 9 -9.52 28.37 -19.20
N ALA A 10 -9.57 28.12 -20.50
CA ALA A 10 -9.61 29.15 -21.52
C ALA A 10 -10.64 28.81 -22.60
N LEU A 11 -11.15 29.83 -23.25
CA LEU A 11 -12.08 29.71 -24.36
C LEU A 11 -11.28 29.72 -25.68
N ASN A 12 -11.56 28.78 -26.59
CA ASN A 12 -11.08 28.86 -27.97
C ASN A 12 -11.94 29.84 -28.80
N LYS A 13 -11.54 30.08 -30.04
CA LYS A 13 -12.26 30.97 -30.96
C LYS A 13 -13.62 30.40 -31.39
N GLU A 14 -13.77 29.08 -31.32
CA GLU A 14 -15.01 28.35 -31.59
C GLU A 14 -16.00 28.32 -30.40
N GLY A 15 -15.65 28.91 -29.25
CA GLY A 15 -16.50 28.96 -28.05
C GLY A 15 -16.41 27.75 -27.12
N GLU A 16 -15.49 26.82 -27.36
CA GLU A 16 -15.26 25.65 -26.53
C GLU A 16 -14.32 25.94 -25.36
N ILE A 17 -14.64 25.36 -24.20
CA ILE A 17 -13.83 25.49 -22.98
C ILE A 17 -12.74 24.41 -23.00
N ILE A 18 -11.50 24.84 -23.19
CA ILE A 18 -10.32 23.99 -23.06
C ILE A 18 -9.66 24.18 -21.70
N GLN A 19 -9.13 23.08 -21.17
CA GLN A 19 -8.49 23.06 -19.86
C GLN A 19 -7.14 22.36 -19.93
N GLY A 20 -6.14 22.94 -19.26
CA GLY A 20 -4.78 22.45 -19.29
C GLY A 20 -4.01 22.76 -18.02
N VAL A 21 -2.83 22.14 -17.90
CA VAL A 21 -1.90 22.40 -16.80
C VAL A 21 -0.55 22.74 -17.41
N TRP A 22 -0.02 23.91 -17.07
CA TRP A 22 1.32 24.31 -17.46
C TRP A 22 2.20 24.55 -16.23
N GLU A 23 3.45 24.11 -16.35
CA GLU A 23 4.48 24.37 -15.34
C GLU A 23 5.28 25.61 -15.72
N VAL A 24 5.01 26.69 -15.00
CA VAL A 24 5.52 28.00 -15.37
C VAL A 24 6.03 28.71 -14.09
N PRO A 25 7.16 29.42 -14.15
CA PRO A 25 7.67 30.16 -12.99
C PRO A 25 6.70 31.22 -12.44
N GLN A 26 5.87 31.84 -13.30
CA GLN A 26 5.04 32.98 -12.92
C GLN A 26 3.69 32.99 -13.67
N LEU A 27 2.62 33.48 -13.00
CA LEU A 27 1.26 33.54 -13.55
C LEU A 27 1.16 34.38 -14.84
N THR A 28 2.00 35.41 -14.97
CA THR A 28 2.12 36.27 -16.16
C THR A 28 2.54 35.50 -17.40
N GLN A 29 3.35 34.46 -17.26
CA GLN A 29 3.78 33.64 -18.40
C GLN A 29 2.67 32.67 -18.88
N VAL A 30 1.81 32.17 -17.98
CA VAL A 30 0.62 31.36 -18.36
C VAL A 30 -0.34 32.22 -19.19
N ARG A 31 -0.59 33.47 -18.78
CA ARG A 31 -1.40 34.40 -19.57
C ARG A 31 -0.80 34.65 -20.95
N LYS A 32 0.51 34.93 -21.03
CA LYS A 32 1.21 35.13 -22.31
C LYS A 32 1.11 33.92 -23.25
N LEU A 33 1.26 32.70 -22.71
CA LEU A 33 1.16 31.48 -23.49
C LEU A 33 -0.27 31.21 -23.99
N LEU A 34 -1.30 31.53 -23.20
CA LEU A 34 -2.70 31.40 -23.63
C LEU A 34 -3.04 32.40 -24.73
N PHE A 35 -2.62 33.66 -24.58
CA PHE A 35 -2.81 34.67 -25.62
C PHE A 35 -2.03 34.35 -26.89
N ALA A 36 -0.80 33.82 -26.78
CA ALA A 36 0.00 33.40 -27.93
C ALA A 36 -0.65 32.25 -28.73
N GLN A 37 -1.44 31.40 -28.07
CA GLN A 37 -2.20 30.33 -28.70
C GLN A 37 -3.62 30.75 -29.11
N GLY A 38 -3.98 32.03 -28.93
CA GLY A 38 -5.29 32.57 -29.31
C GLY A 38 -6.44 32.20 -28.35
N TYR A 39 -6.12 31.78 -27.12
CA TYR A 39 -7.09 31.39 -26.11
C TYR A 39 -7.37 32.51 -25.11
N TYR A 40 -8.65 32.72 -24.76
CA TYR A 40 -9.06 33.71 -23.77
C TYR A 40 -9.19 33.09 -22.38
N PRO A 41 -8.39 33.52 -21.37
CA PRO A 41 -8.39 32.90 -20.04
C PRO A 41 -9.67 33.24 -19.26
N LEU A 42 -10.41 32.22 -18.82
CA LEU A 42 -11.58 32.36 -17.93
C LEU A 42 -11.17 32.26 -16.46
N THR A 43 -10.28 31.31 -16.13
CA THR A 43 -9.81 31.12 -14.75
C THR A 43 -8.40 30.57 -14.75
N ILE A 44 -7.52 31.16 -13.94
CA ILE A 44 -6.15 30.68 -13.71
C ILE A 44 -5.99 30.50 -12.20
N THR A 45 -6.00 29.26 -11.73
CA THR A 45 -5.83 28.94 -10.31
C THR A 45 -4.41 28.43 -10.06
N PRO A 46 -3.70 28.96 -9.05
CA PRO A 46 -2.44 28.36 -8.61
C PRO A 46 -2.72 26.95 -8.11
N ARG A 47 -2.23 25.93 -8.81
CA ARG A 47 -2.44 24.54 -8.43
C ARG A 47 -1.39 24.22 -7.37
N SER A 48 -1.80 24.14 -6.11
CA SER A 48 -0.85 23.80 -5.05
C SER A 48 -0.28 22.41 -5.34
N GLN A 49 1.03 22.36 -5.61
CA GLN A 49 1.74 21.12 -5.94
C GLN A 49 1.65 20.10 -4.79
N ILE A 50 1.44 20.58 -3.56
CA ILE A 50 1.34 19.78 -2.35
C ILE A 50 0.00 19.04 -2.30
N LEU A 51 -1.16 19.73 -2.42
CA LEU A 51 -2.46 19.04 -2.38
C LEU A 51 -2.64 18.10 -3.57
N PHE A 52 -2.19 18.49 -4.77
CA PHE A 52 -2.32 17.61 -5.94
C PHE A 52 -1.46 16.34 -5.81
N ARG A 53 -0.19 16.45 -5.37
CA ARG A 53 0.63 15.26 -5.08
C ARG A 53 0.04 14.39 -3.99
N VAL A 54 -0.58 14.97 -2.97
CA VAL A 54 -1.24 14.21 -1.89
C VAL A 54 -2.43 13.42 -2.43
N ILE A 55 -3.28 14.02 -3.25
CA ILE A 55 -4.45 13.35 -3.87
C ILE A 55 -4.01 12.28 -4.88
N GLU A 56 -2.98 12.54 -5.68
CA GLU A 56 -2.42 11.59 -6.64
C GLU A 56 -1.77 10.40 -5.94
N ASN A 57 -0.97 10.65 -4.89
CA ASN A 57 -0.40 9.60 -4.05
C ASN A 57 -1.47 8.80 -3.31
N LEU A 58 -2.57 9.42 -2.87
CA LEU A 58 -3.73 8.73 -2.30
C LEU A 58 -4.42 7.84 -3.33
N ARG A 59 -4.58 8.31 -4.58
CA ARG A 59 -5.13 7.51 -5.68
C ARG A 59 -4.25 6.32 -5.99
N ASP A 60 -2.94 6.50 -6.06
CA ASP A 60 -1.99 5.42 -6.32
C ASP A 60 -1.85 4.46 -5.12
N PHE A 61 -2.03 4.95 -3.90
CA PHE A 61 -2.15 4.12 -2.70
C PHE A 61 -3.44 3.30 -2.70
N LEU A 62 -4.56 3.86 -3.15
CA LEU A 62 -5.84 3.16 -3.31
C LEU A 62 -5.76 2.08 -4.41
N LYS A 63 -5.04 2.35 -5.51
CA LYS A 63 -4.73 1.35 -6.56
C LYS A 63 -3.87 0.20 -6.04
N LYS A 64 -3.17 0.37 -4.91
CA LYS A 64 -2.31 -0.67 -4.35
C LYS A 64 -3.06 -1.95 -3.95
N GLY A 65 -4.35 -1.83 -3.65
CA GLY A 65 -5.25 -2.98 -3.42
C GLY A 65 -5.64 -3.73 -4.70
N GLU A 66 -5.55 -3.10 -5.87
CA GLU A 66 -5.86 -3.74 -7.16
C GLU A 66 -4.76 -4.73 -7.58
N TYR A 67 -3.49 -4.44 -7.27
CA TYR A 67 -2.37 -5.32 -7.66
C TYR A 67 -2.40 -6.71 -7.02
N LEU A 68 -2.93 -6.84 -5.80
CA LEU A 68 -3.05 -8.17 -5.15
C LEU A 68 -4.04 -9.04 -5.93
N LYS A 69 -5.12 -8.43 -6.44
CA LYS A 69 -6.12 -9.10 -7.27
C LYS A 69 -5.53 -9.52 -8.62
N ASP A 70 -4.65 -8.71 -9.20
CA ASP A 70 -3.94 -9.07 -10.42
C ASP A 70 -3.04 -10.29 -10.21
N TRP A 71 -2.28 -10.31 -9.10
CA TRP A 71 -1.45 -11.48 -8.76
C TRP A 71 -2.28 -12.73 -8.53
N VAL A 72 -3.41 -12.66 -7.81
CA VAL A 72 -4.36 -13.79 -7.66
C VAL A 72 -4.82 -14.30 -9.03
N TYR A 73 -5.18 -13.39 -9.93
CA TYR A 73 -5.64 -13.75 -11.27
C TYR A 73 -4.53 -14.43 -12.06
N ILE A 74 -3.32 -13.87 -12.06
CA ILE A 74 -2.18 -14.39 -12.82
C ILE A 74 -1.77 -15.77 -12.31
N THR A 75 -1.58 -15.93 -11.00
CA THR A 75 -1.13 -17.20 -10.43
C THR A 75 -2.15 -18.30 -10.63
N ARG A 76 -3.45 -18.01 -10.42
CA ARG A 76 -4.53 -18.98 -10.66
C ARG A 76 -4.59 -19.41 -12.12
N ARG A 77 -4.54 -18.45 -13.05
CA ARG A 77 -4.67 -18.73 -14.48
C ARG A 77 -3.44 -19.44 -15.02
N LEU A 78 -2.26 -19.01 -14.59
CA LEU A 78 -1.01 -19.66 -14.96
C LEU A 78 -0.98 -21.10 -14.46
N SER A 79 -1.40 -21.36 -13.22
CA SER A 79 -1.56 -22.72 -12.69
C SER A 79 -2.44 -23.59 -13.60
N MET A 80 -3.67 -23.15 -13.91
CA MET A 80 -4.59 -23.92 -14.77
C MET A 80 -4.02 -24.18 -16.17
N ILE A 81 -3.35 -23.20 -16.77
CA ILE A 81 -2.75 -23.34 -18.10
C ILE A 81 -1.59 -24.34 -18.06
N LEU A 82 -0.68 -24.22 -17.08
CA LEU A 82 0.45 -25.12 -16.94
C LEU A 82 0.02 -26.55 -16.58
N GLN A 83 -1.02 -26.73 -15.76
CA GLN A 83 -1.61 -28.04 -15.45
C GLN A 83 -2.14 -28.75 -16.70
N SER A 84 -2.59 -27.99 -17.72
CA SER A 84 -3.01 -28.56 -19.01
C SER A 84 -1.85 -28.94 -19.93
N GLY A 85 -0.60 -28.84 -19.46
CA GLY A 85 0.60 -29.18 -20.23
C GLY A 85 1.05 -28.09 -21.22
N ILE A 86 0.41 -26.91 -21.19
CA ILE A 86 0.77 -25.80 -22.07
C ILE A 86 2.12 -25.21 -21.60
N PRO A 87 3.10 -25.01 -22.51
CA PRO A 87 4.40 -24.44 -22.14
C PRO A 87 4.30 -23.04 -21.51
N MET A 88 5.20 -22.78 -20.56
CA MET A 88 5.24 -21.53 -19.77
C MET A 88 5.22 -20.25 -20.61
N LEU A 89 6.01 -20.24 -21.69
CA LEU A 89 6.09 -19.07 -22.57
C LEU A 89 4.75 -18.78 -23.26
N VAL A 90 4.06 -19.82 -23.74
CA VAL A 90 2.73 -19.70 -24.37
C VAL A 90 1.70 -19.25 -23.33
N ALA A 91 1.77 -19.79 -22.12
CA ALA A 91 0.90 -19.40 -21.02
C ALA A 91 1.01 -17.90 -20.70
N LEU A 92 2.24 -17.36 -20.62
CA LEU A 92 2.49 -15.93 -20.40
C LEU A 92 1.94 -15.05 -21.53
N GLU A 93 2.06 -15.48 -22.79
CA GLU A 93 1.49 -14.74 -23.94
C GLU A 93 -0.04 -14.68 -23.91
N LEU A 94 -0.70 -15.77 -23.53
CA LEU A 94 -2.15 -15.81 -23.37
C LEU A 94 -2.62 -14.85 -22.26
N LEU A 95 -1.90 -14.80 -21.14
CA LEU A 95 -2.23 -13.91 -20.02
C LEU A 95 -1.99 -12.44 -20.34
N GLU A 96 -0.89 -12.12 -21.01
CA GLU A 96 -0.57 -10.75 -21.42
C GLU A 96 -1.66 -10.17 -22.33
N LYS A 97 -2.11 -10.91 -23.35
CA LYS A 97 -3.17 -10.47 -24.28
C LYS A 97 -4.43 -10.02 -23.54
N ARG A 98 -4.76 -10.67 -22.43
CA ARG A 98 -5.93 -10.37 -21.60
C ARG A 98 -5.69 -9.27 -20.55
N SER A 99 -4.44 -8.92 -20.26
CA SER A 99 -4.02 -7.99 -19.21
C SER A 99 -3.80 -6.54 -19.66
N LYS A 100 -3.79 -6.29 -21.00
CA LYS A 100 -3.29 -5.04 -21.63
C LYS A 100 -3.88 -3.70 -21.17
N ASN A 101 -4.99 -3.65 -20.43
CA ASN A 101 -5.61 -2.36 -20.06
C ASN A 101 -5.59 -2.00 -18.57
N LYS A 102 -5.37 -2.93 -17.62
CA LYS A 102 -5.45 -2.62 -16.18
C LYS A 102 -4.57 -3.47 -15.24
N GLY A 103 -3.73 -4.38 -15.74
CA GLY A 103 -2.96 -5.31 -14.91
C GLY A 103 -1.49 -4.93 -14.65
N LEU A 104 -0.72 -5.89 -14.13
CA LEU A 104 0.73 -5.78 -13.91
C LEU A 104 1.46 -5.35 -15.20
N LYS A 105 2.46 -4.47 -15.05
CA LYS A 105 3.39 -4.11 -16.14
C LYS A 105 4.62 -5.03 -16.09
N GLY A 106 5.35 -5.16 -17.19
CA GLY A 106 6.59 -5.96 -17.26
C GLY A 106 6.46 -7.31 -17.97
N TRP A 107 5.34 -7.58 -18.65
CA TRP A 107 5.10 -8.86 -19.33
C TRP A 107 6.12 -9.16 -20.43
N SER A 108 6.46 -8.15 -21.22
CA SER A 108 7.48 -8.22 -22.28
C SER A 108 8.83 -8.65 -21.71
N GLU A 109 9.28 -7.98 -20.67
CA GLU A 109 10.56 -8.21 -20.01
C GLU A 109 10.62 -9.60 -19.36
N VAL A 110 9.55 -10.01 -18.67
CA VAL A 110 9.46 -11.36 -18.08
C VAL A 110 9.53 -12.44 -19.16
N LYS A 111 8.83 -12.26 -20.29
CA LYS A 111 8.86 -13.24 -21.38
C LYS A 111 10.23 -13.31 -22.04
N GLU A 112 10.94 -12.20 -22.18
CA GLU A 112 12.29 -12.17 -22.73
C GLU A 112 13.26 -12.97 -21.85
N GLU A 113 13.18 -12.82 -20.53
CA GLU A 113 13.95 -13.63 -19.57
C GLU A 113 13.66 -15.12 -19.69
N ILE A 114 12.37 -15.50 -19.77
CA ILE A 114 11.98 -16.90 -19.96
C ILE A 114 12.45 -17.44 -21.31
N LYS A 115 12.37 -16.64 -22.38
CA LYS A 115 12.91 -17.01 -23.71
C LYS A 115 14.42 -17.21 -23.69
N ALA A 116 15.14 -16.44 -22.87
CA ALA A 116 16.57 -16.58 -22.66
C ALA A 116 16.95 -17.81 -21.82
N GLY A 117 15.98 -18.52 -21.24
CA GLY A 117 16.19 -19.72 -20.42
C GLY A 117 16.39 -19.42 -18.93
N ASN A 118 16.14 -18.18 -18.49
CA ASN A 118 16.21 -17.83 -17.08
C ASN A 118 15.00 -18.36 -16.31
N GLN A 119 15.21 -18.60 -15.01
CA GLN A 119 14.18 -19.09 -14.10
C GLN A 119 13.00 -18.11 -13.98
N PHE A 120 11.79 -18.64 -13.97
CA PHE A 120 10.57 -17.85 -13.78
C PHE A 120 10.55 -17.14 -12.44
N SER A 121 10.99 -17.82 -11.37
CA SER A 121 11.08 -17.26 -10.03
C SER A 121 11.98 -16.02 -9.93
N GLU A 122 12.92 -15.85 -10.85
CA GLU A 122 13.75 -14.64 -10.98
C GLU A 122 13.11 -13.60 -11.91
N ALA A 123 12.62 -14.04 -13.07
CA ALA A 123 11.98 -13.17 -14.05
C ALA A 123 10.80 -12.37 -13.47
N VAL A 124 10.01 -12.97 -12.57
CA VAL A 124 8.84 -12.30 -11.95
C VAL A 124 9.16 -11.01 -11.19
N LYS A 125 10.42 -10.76 -10.81
CA LYS A 125 10.84 -9.49 -10.19
C LYS A 125 10.67 -8.28 -11.11
N LEU A 126 10.65 -8.51 -12.43
CA LEU A 126 10.49 -7.47 -13.43
C LEU A 126 9.05 -6.94 -13.52
N PHE A 127 8.08 -7.68 -12.98
CA PHE A 127 6.72 -7.18 -12.85
C PHE A 127 6.66 -5.94 -11.97
N LYS A 128 5.77 -5.00 -12.32
CA LYS A 128 5.54 -3.77 -11.55
C LYS A 128 4.06 -3.67 -11.14
N PRO A 129 3.74 -3.74 -9.83
CA PRO A 129 4.67 -4.02 -8.71
C PRO A 129 5.16 -5.48 -8.68
N PRO A 130 6.36 -5.72 -8.13
CA PRO A 130 6.92 -7.07 -8.01
C PRO A 130 6.11 -7.93 -7.04
N PRO A 131 6.22 -9.27 -7.13
CA PRO A 131 5.55 -10.16 -6.20
C PRO A 131 6.05 -9.93 -4.77
N ALA A 132 5.21 -10.30 -3.81
CA ALA A 132 5.64 -10.30 -2.42
C ALA A 132 6.76 -11.34 -2.21
N PRO A 133 7.71 -11.13 -1.28
CA PRO A 133 8.88 -12.00 -1.11
C PRO A 133 8.54 -13.49 -0.89
N HIS A 134 7.47 -13.77 -0.15
CA HIS A 134 6.99 -15.14 0.06
C HIS A 134 6.50 -15.81 -1.22
N VAL A 135 5.77 -15.09 -2.08
CA VAL A 135 5.34 -15.59 -3.40
C VAL A 135 6.56 -15.96 -4.22
N LYS A 136 7.59 -15.11 -4.21
CA LYS A 136 8.84 -15.39 -4.94
C LYS A 136 9.54 -16.66 -4.42
N ALA A 137 9.65 -16.81 -3.10
CA ALA A 137 10.26 -17.99 -2.48
C ALA A 137 9.49 -19.28 -2.81
N MET A 138 8.15 -19.23 -2.82
CA MET A 138 7.32 -20.36 -3.24
C MET A 138 7.50 -20.70 -4.72
N LEU A 139 7.56 -19.69 -5.60
CA LEU A 139 7.81 -19.91 -7.03
C LEU A 139 9.17 -20.58 -7.27
N GLU A 140 10.21 -20.11 -6.59
CA GLU A 140 11.56 -20.67 -6.63
C GLU A 140 11.56 -22.15 -6.21
N ALA A 141 10.87 -22.45 -5.12
CA ALA A 141 10.68 -23.80 -4.63
C ALA A 141 9.92 -24.72 -5.60
N GLY A 142 8.81 -24.23 -6.15
CA GLY A 142 7.99 -24.98 -7.10
C GLY A 142 8.71 -25.23 -8.42
N GLU A 143 9.53 -24.28 -8.85
CA GLU A 143 10.37 -24.40 -10.05
C GLU A 143 11.50 -25.42 -9.85
N GLN A 144 12.21 -25.38 -8.72
CA GLN A 144 13.25 -26.37 -8.39
C GLN A 144 12.66 -27.78 -8.18
N GLY A 145 11.48 -27.87 -7.57
CA GLY A 145 10.78 -29.14 -7.32
C GLY A 145 9.96 -29.68 -8.49
N GLY A 146 9.92 -28.99 -9.64
CA GLY A 146 9.15 -29.41 -10.81
C GLY A 146 7.62 -29.41 -10.62
N LYS A 147 7.11 -28.78 -9.55
CA LYS A 147 5.70 -28.71 -9.17
C LYS A 147 5.16 -27.27 -9.19
N LEU A 148 5.65 -26.51 -10.16
CA LEU A 148 5.26 -25.11 -10.37
C LEU A 148 3.73 -24.93 -10.52
N PRO A 149 2.99 -25.79 -11.26
CA PRO A 149 1.55 -25.63 -11.42
C PRO A 149 0.77 -25.75 -10.10
N GLU A 150 1.14 -26.69 -9.23
CA GLU A 150 0.55 -26.92 -7.90
C GLU A 150 0.85 -25.75 -6.97
N VAL A 151 2.12 -25.33 -6.93
CA VAL A 151 2.54 -24.20 -6.10
C VAL A 151 1.86 -22.90 -6.52
N LEU A 152 1.68 -22.66 -7.83
CA LEU A 152 0.92 -21.51 -8.34
C LEU A 152 -0.56 -21.53 -7.93
N ALA A 153 -1.20 -22.70 -7.92
CA ALA A 153 -2.58 -22.85 -7.46
C ALA A 153 -2.71 -22.40 -6.00
N GLN A 154 -1.75 -22.84 -5.19
CA GLN A 154 -1.74 -22.57 -3.76
C GLN A 154 -1.39 -21.12 -3.42
N ILE A 155 -0.43 -20.53 -4.15
CA ILE A 155 -0.16 -19.08 -4.09
C ILE A 155 -1.45 -18.31 -4.39
N ALA A 156 -2.23 -18.72 -5.39
CA ALA A 156 -3.48 -18.06 -5.72
C ALA A 156 -4.49 -18.09 -4.57
N GLU A 157 -4.63 -19.24 -3.89
CA GLU A 157 -5.50 -19.36 -2.71
C GLU A 157 -5.03 -18.50 -1.54
N GLU A 158 -3.73 -18.48 -1.27
CA GLU A 158 -3.16 -17.64 -0.20
C GLU A 158 -3.42 -16.17 -0.48
N LEU A 159 -3.09 -15.70 -1.69
CA LEU A 159 -3.29 -14.30 -2.06
C LEU A 159 -4.77 -13.91 -2.09
N GLU A 160 -5.67 -14.83 -2.44
CA GLU A 160 -7.12 -14.62 -2.39
C GLU A 160 -7.61 -14.50 -0.93
N GLY A 161 -7.08 -15.33 -0.03
CA GLY A 161 -7.29 -15.22 1.41
C GLY A 161 -6.82 -13.87 1.96
N ASP A 162 -5.59 -13.47 1.62
CA ASP A 162 -5.01 -12.18 2.00
C ASP A 162 -5.85 -11.01 1.46
N TYR A 163 -6.35 -11.10 0.22
CA TYR A 163 -7.23 -10.10 -0.36
C TYR A 163 -8.56 -9.99 0.39
N LYS A 164 -9.23 -11.11 0.64
CA LYS A 164 -10.50 -11.16 1.40
C LYS A 164 -10.31 -10.62 2.82
N PHE A 165 -9.21 -10.97 3.48
CA PHE A 165 -8.87 -10.49 4.81
C PHE A 165 -8.68 -8.97 4.84
N ARG A 166 -7.85 -8.44 3.93
CA ARG A 166 -7.62 -6.99 3.81
C ARG A 166 -8.89 -6.23 3.47
N PHE A 167 -9.73 -6.78 2.60
CA PHE A 167 -11.02 -6.20 2.25
C PHE A 167 -11.96 -6.14 3.46
N LYS A 168 -12.08 -7.23 4.23
CA LYS A 168 -12.86 -7.27 5.47
C LYS A 168 -12.36 -6.26 6.50
N ILE A 169 -11.05 -6.22 6.75
CA ILE A 169 -10.44 -5.23 7.65
C ILE A 169 -10.76 -3.82 7.18
N ARG A 170 -10.50 -3.51 5.90
CA ARG A 170 -10.74 -2.17 5.36
C ARG A 170 -12.19 -1.73 5.55
N ASN A 171 -13.15 -2.63 5.32
CA ASN A 171 -14.56 -2.31 5.48
C ASN A 171 -14.97 -2.21 6.96
N ALA A 172 -14.42 -3.05 7.84
CA ALA A 172 -14.66 -2.97 9.27
C ALA A 172 -14.17 -1.65 9.87
N PHE A 173 -13.03 -1.12 9.38
CA PHE A 173 -12.49 0.17 9.80
C PHE A 173 -13.12 1.38 9.10
N ALA A 174 -13.84 1.18 7.98
CA ALA A 174 -14.44 2.28 7.24
C ALA A 174 -15.44 3.08 8.10
N TYR A 175 -16.31 2.38 8.84
CA TYR A 175 -17.30 3.03 9.70
C TYR A 175 -16.68 3.75 10.91
N PRO A 176 -15.81 3.12 11.73
CA PRO A 176 -15.10 3.81 12.82
C PRO A 176 -14.31 5.04 12.37
N VAL A 177 -13.61 4.96 11.23
CA VAL A 177 -12.84 6.10 10.69
C VAL A 177 -13.75 7.22 10.24
N PHE A 178 -14.86 6.91 9.54
CA PHE A 178 -15.86 7.91 9.16
C PHE A 178 -16.42 8.62 10.39
N LEU A 179 -16.83 7.87 11.41
CA LEU A 179 -17.39 8.44 12.63
C LEU A 179 -16.37 9.30 13.38
N LEU A 180 -15.12 8.85 13.49
CA LEU A 180 -14.04 9.65 14.09
C LEU A 180 -13.83 10.97 13.35
N ILE A 181 -13.75 10.95 12.02
CA ILE A 181 -13.57 12.17 11.21
C ILE A 181 -14.78 13.09 11.38
N PHE A 182 -15.99 12.55 11.29
CA PHE A 182 -17.23 13.31 11.44
C PHE A 182 -17.30 13.99 12.81
N THR A 183 -17.08 13.24 13.89
CA THR A 183 -17.05 13.76 15.25
C THR A 183 -15.94 14.79 15.42
N PHE A 184 -14.75 14.56 14.88
CA PHE A 184 -13.64 15.52 14.95
C PHE A 184 -13.98 16.84 14.26
N VAL A 185 -14.59 16.79 13.07
CA VAL A 185 -15.06 17.98 12.34
C VAL A 185 -16.16 18.70 13.13
N LEU A 186 -17.12 17.96 13.68
CA LEU A 186 -18.20 18.52 14.50
C LEU A 186 -17.66 19.22 15.75
N LEU A 187 -16.69 18.61 16.44
CA LEU A 187 -16.03 19.16 17.61
C LEU A 187 -15.26 20.46 17.30
N ILE A 188 -14.57 20.51 16.15
CA ILE A 188 -13.91 21.73 15.68
C ILE A 188 -14.94 22.82 15.35
N ALA A 189 -16.01 22.47 14.64
CA ALA A 189 -17.07 23.42 14.28
C ALA A 189 -17.75 24.00 15.53
N LEU A 190 -18.04 23.15 16.52
CA LEU A 190 -18.57 23.57 17.82
C LEU A 190 -17.60 24.54 18.51
N ASN A 191 -16.29 24.28 18.43
CA ASN A 191 -15.29 25.13 19.05
C ASN A 191 -15.13 26.50 18.39
N ILE A 192 -15.17 26.56 17.06
CA ILE A 192 -15.00 27.81 16.32
C ILE A 192 -16.28 28.65 16.32
N LEU A 193 -17.46 28.03 16.34
CA LEU A 193 -18.74 28.74 16.17
C LEU A 193 -19.51 28.89 17.48
N ALA A 194 -19.72 27.79 18.23
CA ALA A 194 -20.61 27.82 19.38
C ALA A 194 -19.94 28.41 20.62
N PHE A 195 -18.69 28.03 20.91
CA PHE A 195 -17.98 28.54 22.09
C PHE A 195 -17.82 30.07 22.15
N PRO A 196 -17.40 30.79 21.08
CA PRO A 196 -17.31 32.25 21.16
C PRO A 196 -18.66 32.92 21.38
N MET A 197 -19.75 32.37 20.82
CA MET A 197 -21.09 32.89 21.08
C MET A 197 -21.48 32.79 22.57
N PHE A 198 -21.12 31.68 23.24
CA PHE A 198 -21.37 31.56 24.67
C PHE A 198 -20.54 32.55 25.49
N GLU A 199 -19.26 32.73 25.14
CA GLU A 199 -18.38 33.69 25.82
C GLU A 199 -18.94 35.13 25.73
N GLU A 200 -19.39 35.56 24.55
CA GLU A 200 -20.03 36.87 24.36
C GLU A 200 -21.28 37.05 25.23
N VAL A 201 -22.12 36.01 25.36
CA VAL A 201 -23.33 36.06 26.19
C VAL A 201 -22.97 36.17 27.69
N PHE A 202 -22.02 35.37 28.19
CA PHE A 202 -21.60 35.45 29.60
C PHE A 202 -20.97 36.81 29.93
N LEU A 203 -20.12 37.34 29.05
CA LEU A 203 -19.54 38.68 29.18
C LEU A 203 -20.63 39.78 29.18
N SER A 204 -21.65 39.66 28.34
CA SER A 204 -22.76 40.62 28.28
C SER A 204 -23.63 40.63 29.55
N MET A 205 -23.66 39.53 30.30
CA MET A 205 -24.39 39.39 31.56
C MET A 205 -23.58 39.83 32.78
N GLY A 206 -22.30 40.18 32.61
CA GLY A 206 -21.40 40.54 33.71
C GLY A 206 -21.13 39.41 34.70
N LEU A 207 -21.36 38.16 34.28
CA LEU A 207 -21.12 36.96 35.08
C LEU A 207 -19.76 36.38 34.70
N ASP A 208 -18.90 36.16 35.70
CA ASP A 208 -17.66 35.40 35.48
C ASP A 208 -18.02 33.98 35.02
N THR A 209 -17.32 33.50 33.99
CA THR A 209 -17.52 32.14 33.48
C THR A 209 -17.28 31.11 34.60
N PRO A 210 -18.22 30.19 34.88
CA PRO A 210 -18.02 29.15 35.88
C PRO A 210 -16.75 28.34 35.64
N PHE A 211 -16.10 27.88 36.72
CA PHE A 211 -14.86 27.09 36.66
C PHE A 211 -14.94 25.91 35.67
N LEU A 212 -16.10 25.23 35.63
CA LEU A 212 -16.33 24.10 34.72
C LEU A 212 -16.23 24.52 33.24
N THR A 213 -16.71 25.72 32.90
CA THR A 213 -16.65 26.28 31.54
C THR A 213 -15.23 26.71 31.17
N GLN A 214 -14.47 27.28 32.12
CA GLN A 214 -13.06 27.65 31.92
C GLN A 214 -12.18 26.42 31.64
N VAL A 215 -12.40 25.31 32.36
CA VAL A 215 -11.68 24.05 32.12
C VAL A 215 -11.99 23.49 30.73
N ILE A 216 -13.24 23.60 30.25
CA ILE A 216 -13.60 23.17 28.90
C ILE A 216 -12.96 24.09 27.85
N PHE A 217 -13.04 25.42 28.03
CA PHE A 217 -12.46 26.39 27.08
C PHE A 217 -10.94 26.27 26.95
N GLN A 218 -10.24 26.03 28.05
CA GLN A 218 -8.78 25.92 28.04
C GLN A 218 -8.30 24.49 27.74
N GLY A 219 -9.01 23.47 28.24
CA GLY A 219 -8.63 22.06 28.10
C GLY A 219 -8.95 21.46 26.74
N PHE A 220 -10.04 21.88 26.10
CA PHE A 220 -10.48 21.29 24.83
C PHE A 220 -9.50 21.56 23.66
N PRO A 221 -8.94 22.77 23.48
CA PRO A 221 -7.87 23.01 22.51
C PRO A 221 -6.61 22.20 22.79
N LEU A 222 -6.24 22.01 24.07
CA LEU A 222 -5.09 21.19 24.48
C LEU A 222 -5.26 19.71 24.10
N VAL A 223 -6.46 19.15 24.28
CA VAL A 223 -6.76 17.76 23.89
C VAL A 223 -6.70 17.59 22.37
N LEU A 224 -7.33 18.49 21.60
CA LEU A 224 -7.27 18.46 20.14
C LEU A 224 -5.83 18.61 19.62
N GLN A 225 -5.06 19.53 20.21
CA GLN A 225 -3.65 19.73 19.87
C GLN A 225 -2.81 18.50 20.24
N GLY A 226 -3.00 17.92 21.43
CA GLY A 226 -2.30 16.70 21.88
C GLY A 226 -2.57 15.51 20.97
N CYS A 227 -3.83 15.26 20.62
CA CYS A 227 -4.19 14.22 19.65
C CYS A 227 -3.56 14.47 18.27
N SER A 228 -3.56 15.72 17.78
CA SER A 228 -2.93 16.06 16.50
C SER A 228 -1.40 15.87 16.51
N LEU A 229 -0.74 16.19 17.62
CA LEU A 229 0.70 15.99 17.82
C LEU A 229 1.06 14.51 17.91
N LEU A 230 0.23 13.68 18.56
CA LEU A 230 0.42 12.23 18.58
C LEU A 230 0.28 11.63 17.18
N ILE A 231 -0.72 12.05 16.41
CA ILE A 231 -0.90 11.61 15.02
C ILE A 231 0.29 12.05 14.15
N LEU A 232 0.72 13.31 14.28
CA LEU A 232 1.88 13.85 13.57
C LEU A 232 3.19 13.18 14.00
N GLY A 233 3.36 12.87 15.29
CA GLY A 233 4.51 12.19 15.84
C GLY A 233 4.59 10.74 15.35
N PHE A 234 3.47 10.04 15.33
CA PHE A 234 3.37 8.69 14.76
C PHE A 234 3.64 8.69 13.25
N LEU A 235 3.06 9.63 12.50
CA LEU A 235 3.32 9.80 11.08
C LEU A 235 4.79 10.16 10.82
N GLY A 236 5.36 11.04 11.65
CA GLY A 236 6.76 11.44 11.63
C GLY A 236 7.69 10.27 11.90
N TYR A 237 7.36 9.40 12.85
CA TYR A 237 8.09 8.17 13.13
C TYR A 237 8.06 7.20 11.94
N ILE A 238 6.90 7.01 11.29
CA ILE A 238 6.79 6.20 10.06
C ILE A 238 7.65 6.80 8.94
N LEU A 239 7.59 8.10 8.73
CA LEU A 239 8.38 8.80 7.71
C LEU A 239 9.87 8.75 8.03
N PHE A 240 10.25 8.86 9.30
CA PHE A 240 11.62 8.72 9.77
C PHE A 240 12.16 7.32 9.49
N LEU A 241 11.41 6.27 9.85
CA LEU A 241 11.79 4.89 9.53
C LEU A 241 11.90 4.68 8.01
N ARG A 242 10.94 5.22 7.24
CA ARG A 242 10.96 5.14 5.78
C ARG A 242 12.15 5.87 5.16
N TRP A 243 12.60 6.97 5.75
CA TRP A 243 13.75 7.73 5.28
C TRP A 243 15.07 7.07 5.68
N ARG A 244 15.19 6.61 6.93
CA ARG A 244 16.39 5.93 7.43
C ARG A 244 16.61 4.58 6.74
N GLU A 245 15.53 3.83 6.51
CA GLU A 245 15.60 2.46 5.97
C GLU A 245 14.50 2.19 4.92
N PRO A 246 14.60 2.79 3.72
CA PRO A 246 13.56 2.72 2.70
C PRO A 246 13.23 1.30 2.21
N SER A 247 14.18 0.37 2.29
CA SER A 247 14.01 -1.03 1.91
C SER A 247 13.46 -1.91 3.03
N GLN A 248 13.72 -1.58 4.30
CA GLN A 248 13.45 -2.48 5.44
C GLN A 248 12.43 -1.96 6.46
N TRP A 249 12.01 -0.69 6.38
CA TRP A 249 11.11 -0.07 7.36
C TRP A 249 9.83 -0.87 7.65
N LYS A 250 9.32 -1.61 6.67
CA LYS A 250 8.13 -2.47 6.85
C LYS A 250 8.40 -3.62 7.82
N TRP A 251 9.54 -4.28 7.67
CA TRP A 251 9.93 -5.42 8.53
C TRP A 251 10.20 -4.95 9.94
N ILE A 252 10.88 -3.81 10.09
CA ILE A 252 11.15 -3.18 11.39
C ILE A 252 9.86 -2.77 12.08
N MET A 253 8.92 -2.15 11.35
CA MET A 253 7.62 -1.84 11.94
C MET A 253 6.91 -3.11 12.37
N LEU A 254 6.86 -4.14 11.52
CA LEU A 254 6.19 -5.39 11.84
C LEU A 254 6.76 -6.04 13.11
N GLU A 255 8.08 -5.99 13.29
CA GLU A 255 8.78 -6.46 14.49
C GLU A 255 8.44 -5.62 15.75
N HIS A 256 8.31 -4.30 15.62
CA HIS A 256 7.85 -3.47 16.74
C HIS A 256 6.39 -3.77 17.10
N PHE A 257 5.52 -3.89 16.10
CA PHE A 257 4.11 -4.25 16.29
C PHE A 257 3.95 -5.67 16.86
N SER A 258 4.89 -6.59 16.57
CA SER A 258 4.85 -7.97 17.07
C SER A 258 5.05 -8.08 18.59
N LYS A 259 5.64 -7.05 19.22
CA LYS A 259 5.87 -6.98 20.67
C LYS A 259 4.69 -6.43 21.46
N ILE A 260 3.71 -5.83 20.80
CA ILE A 260 2.51 -5.27 21.44
C ILE A 260 1.57 -6.44 21.80
N PRO A 261 0.98 -6.52 23.01
CA PRO A 261 0.26 -7.71 23.47
C PRO A 261 -0.88 -8.17 22.53
N PHE A 262 -1.71 -7.23 22.05
CA PHE A 262 -2.84 -7.54 21.14
C PHE A 262 -2.38 -7.84 19.71
N TRP A 263 -1.60 -6.93 19.11
CA TRP A 263 -1.14 -7.05 17.72
C TRP A 263 -0.10 -8.15 17.54
N GLY A 264 0.72 -8.39 18.56
CA GLY A 264 1.77 -9.38 18.57
C GLY A 264 1.27 -10.80 18.47
N GLN A 265 0.19 -11.13 19.19
CA GLN A 265 -0.44 -12.44 19.08
C GLN A 265 -1.00 -12.67 17.66
N LEU A 266 -1.64 -11.66 17.06
CA LEU A 266 -2.13 -11.74 15.68
C LEU A 266 -1.01 -11.93 14.68
N ILE A 267 0.08 -11.16 14.78
CA ILE A 267 1.22 -11.26 13.86
C ILE A 267 1.86 -12.65 13.98
N ARG A 268 2.11 -13.14 15.21
CA ARG A 268 2.65 -14.49 15.42
C ARG A 268 1.74 -15.58 14.85
N LEU A 269 0.43 -15.49 15.06
CA LEU A 269 -0.53 -16.45 14.49
C LEU A 269 -0.50 -16.43 12.96
N MET A 270 -0.51 -15.23 12.35
CA MET A 270 -0.41 -15.07 10.90
C MET A 270 0.90 -15.66 10.35
N ASP A 271 2.00 -15.46 11.07
CA ASP A 271 3.31 -15.93 10.65
C ASP A 271 3.45 -17.46 10.78
N SER A 272 2.97 -18.04 11.88
CA SER A 272 2.89 -19.49 12.07
C SER A 272 1.97 -20.15 11.04
N MET A 273 0.80 -19.59 10.76
CA MET A 273 -0.09 -20.11 9.70
C MET A 273 0.59 -20.12 8.34
N ARG A 274 1.33 -19.06 8.02
CA ARG A 274 2.07 -18.94 6.77
C ARG A 274 3.21 -19.96 6.71
N PHE A 275 3.99 -20.09 7.78
CA PHE A 275 5.02 -21.12 7.92
C PHE A 275 4.45 -22.53 7.68
N CYS A 276 3.42 -22.93 8.44
CA CYS A 276 2.81 -24.26 8.32
C CYS A 276 2.27 -24.52 6.91
N ARG A 277 1.65 -23.50 6.29
CA ARG A 277 1.12 -23.61 4.92
C ARG A 277 2.25 -23.82 3.91
N VAL A 278 3.25 -22.93 3.90
CA VAL A 278 4.37 -23.03 2.95
C VAL A 278 5.13 -24.33 3.16
N LEU A 279 5.48 -24.67 4.40
CA LEU A 279 6.18 -25.92 4.70
C LEU A 279 5.35 -27.14 4.26
N GLY A 280 4.05 -27.18 4.59
CA GLY A 280 3.16 -28.28 4.20
C GLY A 280 3.10 -28.48 2.69
N ILE A 281 3.08 -27.40 1.92
CA ILE A 281 3.06 -27.45 0.44
C ILE A 281 4.36 -28.03 -0.10
N LEU A 282 5.50 -27.60 0.45
CA LEU A 282 6.80 -28.07 0.01
C LEU A 282 6.96 -29.56 0.32
N LEU A 283 6.54 -30.00 1.50
CA LEU A 283 6.56 -31.41 1.89
C LEU A 283 5.59 -32.28 1.08
N ASP A 284 4.36 -31.83 0.82
CA ASP A 284 3.40 -32.52 -0.06
C ASP A 284 3.89 -32.55 -1.52
N SER A 285 4.66 -31.52 -1.89
CA SER A 285 5.40 -31.49 -3.15
C SER A 285 6.58 -32.49 -3.17
N GLY A 286 6.86 -33.22 -2.10
CA GLY A 286 7.94 -34.21 -2.04
C GLY A 286 9.33 -33.58 -1.92
N ILE A 287 9.41 -32.28 -1.59
CA ILE A 287 10.67 -31.59 -1.31
C ILE A 287 11.17 -32.07 0.06
N ASN A 288 12.47 -32.32 0.18
CA ASN A 288 13.05 -32.76 1.44
C ASN A 288 12.89 -31.70 2.54
N ILE A 289 12.86 -32.11 3.81
CA ILE A 289 12.58 -31.21 4.93
C ILE A 289 13.60 -30.07 5.08
N LEU A 290 14.89 -30.33 4.83
CA LEU A 290 15.95 -29.33 4.95
C LEU A 290 15.77 -28.20 3.93
N GLU A 291 15.51 -28.58 2.68
CA GLU A 291 15.26 -27.65 1.59
C GLU A 291 13.93 -26.92 1.80
N ALA A 292 12.91 -27.62 2.29
CA ALA A 292 11.63 -27.02 2.62
C ALA A 292 11.75 -25.96 3.74
N LEU A 293 12.56 -26.20 4.78
CA LEU A 293 12.86 -25.22 5.83
C LEU A 293 13.61 -24.00 5.27
N ARG A 294 14.65 -24.24 4.46
CA ARG A 294 15.46 -23.19 3.81
C ARG A 294 14.60 -22.26 2.96
N LEU A 295 13.70 -22.83 2.17
CA LEU A 295 12.79 -22.09 1.28
C LEU A 295 11.69 -21.36 2.06
N THR A 296 11.15 -21.97 3.11
CA THR A 296 10.11 -21.36 3.95
C THR A 296 10.62 -20.14 4.73
N ARG A 297 11.91 -20.10 5.07
CA ARG A 297 12.56 -18.94 5.73
C ARG A 297 12.34 -17.61 4.97
N GLY A 298 12.28 -17.66 3.64
CA GLY A 298 12.00 -16.50 2.79
C GLY A 298 10.52 -16.07 2.78
N ALA A 299 9.62 -16.93 3.23
CA ALA A 299 8.18 -16.70 3.22
C ALA A 299 7.63 -16.10 4.52
N VAL A 300 8.34 -16.27 5.62
CA VAL A 300 8.00 -15.77 6.95
C VAL A 300 8.05 -14.23 7.03
N LEU A 301 7.11 -13.67 7.81
CA LEU A 301 6.86 -12.25 7.99
C LEU A 301 7.81 -11.59 9.01
N THR A 302 8.13 -12.28 10.11
CA THR A 302 8.86 -11.70 11.25
C THR A 302 10.33 -12.10 11.21
N ILE A 303 11.22 -11.19 11.63
CA ILE A 303 12.66 -11.49 11.69
C ILE A 303 12.92 -12.55 12.76
N SER A 304 12.20 -12.49 13.87
CA SER A 304 12.28 -13.49 14.95
C SER A 304 12.03 -14.92 14.46
N LEU A 305 10.94 -15.19 13.74
CA LEU A 305 10.64 -16.53 13.23
C LEU A 305 11.62 -16.92 12.11
N ARG A 306 12.09 -15.97 11.29
CA ARG A 306 13.12 -16.23 10.29
C ARG A 306 14.43 -16.74 10.91
N ASN A 307 14.86 -16.14 12.02
CA ASN A 307 16.06 -16.55 12.74
C ASN A 307 15.88 -17.92 13.39
N MET A 308 14.71 -18.18 13.99
CA MET A 308 14.38 -19.49 14.54
C MET A 308 14.42 -20.60 13.48
N LEU A 309 13.90 -20.34 12.28
CA LEU A 309 13.98 -21.31 11.18
C LEU A 309 15.41 -21.55 10.68
N GLN A 310 16.26 -20.52 10.71
CA GLN A 310 17.67 -20.70 10.38
C GLN A 310 18.37 -21.59 11.41
N GLU A 311 18.11 -21.38 12.69
CA GLU A 311 18.64 -22.22 13.76
C GLU A 311 18.14 -23.67 13.61
N MET A 312 16.84 -23.87 13.35
CA MET A 312 16.28 -25.20 13.07
C MET A 312 16.92 -25.88 11.85
N GLU A 313 17.17 -25.15 10.77
CA GLU A 313 17.89 -25.66 9.58
C GLU A 313 19.30 -26.12 9.94
N GLU A 314 20.05 -25.32 10.70
CA GLU A 314 21.40 -25.62 11.14
C GLU A 314 21.44 -26.84 12.08
N THR A 315 20.53 -26.91 13.05
CA THR A 315 20.43 -28.01 14.02
C THR A 315 20.02 -29.33 13.35
N THR A 316 19.03 -29.29 12.45
CA THR A 316 18.57 -30.48 11.70
C THR A 316 19.68 -31.00 10.79
N ARG A 317 20.47 -30.10 10.18
CA ARG A 317 21.64 -30.46 9.38
C ARG A 317 22.73 -31.15 10.21
N GLN A 318 22.83 -30.84 11.50
CA GLN A 318 23.76 -31.47 12.44
C GLN A 318 23.23 -32.79 13.04
N GLY A 319 22.02 -33.21 12.68
CA GLY A 319 21.38 -34.44 13.20
C GLY A 319 20.94 -34.33 14.65
N GLN A 320 20.83 -33.10 15.18
CA GLN A 320 20.27 -32.85 16.50
C GLN A 320 18.75 -32.66 16.39
N PRO A 321 17.97 -33.14 17.38
CA PRO A 321 16.50 -33.12 17.34
C PRO A 321 15.89 -31.73 17.37
#